data_AF-A0A1S2Y813-F1
#
_entry.id   AF-A0A1S2Y813-F1
#
_cell.length_a   1.000
_cell.length_b   1.000
_cell.length_c   1.000
_cell.angle_alpha   90.00
_cell.angle_beta   90.00
_cell.angle_gamma   90.00
#
_symmetry.space_group_name_H-M   'P 1'
#
loop_
_entity.id
_entity.type
_entity.pdbx_description
1 polymer ?
#
loop_
_entity_poly.entity_id
_entity_poly.type
_entity_poly.pdbx_seq_one_letter_code
_entity_poly.pdbx_strand_id
1 'polypeptide(L)'
;MNTWMSKTLSYLIEIFLQHIHHSFSNHNFLFHNQLEKNLQRKILTTHSSTIIFILHINTHKRVVIQLGCILGMATTHAALASTRIPTNTRFPSKASHNFPTQCASKRLEVAEFCGLKSTSCITYANNARDSSFSDVVAAQLTSKAAVGSIPVRGETVAKLKVAINGFGRIGRNFLRCWHERKDSPLEVIVVNDSGGVKNASHLLKYDSMLGTFKADVKILNNETITVDGKPIKVVSSRDPLKLPWAELGIDIVIEGTGVFVDGPGAGKHIQAGAKKVIITAPAKGADIPTYVVGVNEQDYGHDVADIISNASCTTNCLAPFVKILDEEFGIVKGTMTTTHSYTGDQRLLDASHRDLRRARAAALNIVPTSTGAAKAVSLVLPQLKGKLNGIALRVPTPNVSVVDLVINVAKKGISAEDVNAAFRKAAEGPLKGVLDVCDLPLVSVDFRCTDVSSTIDSSLTMVMGDDMVKVVAWYDNEWGYSQRVVDLAHLVANKWPGTPQKGSGDPLEDFCETNPADDECKVYE
;
A
#
# COMPACT_ATOMS: atom_id res chain seq x y z
N MET A 1 12.36 21.34 50.59
CA MET A 1 12.74 21.32 49.15
C MET A 1 14.24 21.18 48.91
N ASN A 2 15.12 21.85 49.67
CA ASN A 2 16.56 21.88 49.36
C ASN A 2 17.38 20.59 49.63
N THR A 3 16.93 19.70 50.51
CA THR A 3 17.62 18.41 50.77
C THR A 3 17.24 17.32 49.78
N TRP A 4 16.04 17.38 49.19
CA TRP A 4 15.56 16.40 48.22
C TRP A 4 16.17 16.67 46.83
N MET A 5 16.17 17.93 46.37
CA MET A 5 16.84 18.32 45.12
C MET A 5 18.33 17.98 45.11
N SER A 6 19.03 18.15 46.24
CA SER A 6 20.47 17.84 46.36
C SER A 6 20.76 16.34 46.22
N LYS A 7 19.91 15.47 46.79
CA LYS A 7 20.05 14.01 46.67
C LYS A 7 19.71 13.51 45.27
N THR A 8 18.65 14.03 44.66
CA THR A 8 18.24 13.64 43.30
C THR A 8 19.27 14.09 42.26
N LEU A 9 19.86 15.27 42.43
CA LEU A 9 20.90 15.78 41.53
C LEU A 9 22.23 15.02 41.70
N SER A 10 22.61 14.65 42.93
CA SER A 10 23.79 13.79 43.15
C SER A 10 23.63 12.40 42.53
N TYR A 11 22.43 11.82 42.62
CA TYR A 11 22.13 10.52 42.04
C TYR A 11 22.15 10.53 40.50
N LEU A 12 21.65 11.60 39.87
CA LEU A 12 21.71 11.78 38.41
C LEU A 12 23.15 11.98 37.91
N ILE A 13 24.01 12.62 38.71
CA ILE A 13 25.43 12.80 38.40
C ILE A 13 26.19 11.46 38.52
N GLU A 14 25.90 10.62 39.51
CA GLU A 14 26.48 9.27 39.63
C GLU A 14 26.10 8.37 38.46
N ILE A 15 24.83 8.39 38.02
CA ILE A 15 24.36 7.64 36.85
C ILE A 15 25.08 8.09 35.57
N PHE A 16 25.24 9.41 35.39
CA PHE A 16 25.93 9.96 34.22
C PHE A 16 27.42 9.63 34.21
N LEU A 17 28.09 9.65 35.37
CA LEU A 17 29.49 9.23 35.51
C LEU A 17 29.68 7.74 35.28
N GLN A 18 28.77 6.88 35.75
CA GLN A 18 28.77 5.45 35.43
C GLN A 18 28.63 5.21 33.92
N HIS A 19 27.80 6.01 33.24
CA HIS A 19 27.62 5.91 31.79
C HIS A 19 28.88 6.32 31.01
N ILE A 20 29.57 7.37 31.45
CA ILE A 20 30.87 7.76 30.87
C ILE A 20 31.93 6.68 31.13
N HIS A 21 31.98 6.13 32.34
CA HIS A 21 32.94 5.09 32.70
C HIS A 21 32.74 3.80 31.87
N HIS A 22 31.48 3.47 31.56
CA HIS A 22 31.14 2.31 30.72
C HIS A 22 31.44 2.53 29.24
N SER A 23 31.31 3.76 28.73
CA SER A 23 31.65 4.11 27.34
C SER A 23 33.15 4.17 27.06
N PHE A 24 33.98 4.49 28.06
CA PHE A 24 35.44 4.61 27.89
C PHE A 24 36.24 3.37 28.34
N SER A 25 35.59 2.33 28.86
CA SER A 25 36.21 1.06 29.27
C SER A 25 36.85 0.25 28.13
N ASN A 26 36.64 0.62 26.87
CA ASN A 26 37.13 -0.17 25.74
C ASN A 26 38.43 0.33 25.09
N HIS A 27 39.01 1.47 25.49
CA HIS A 27 40.33 1.90 24.98
C HIS A 27 41.22 2.58 26.03
N ASN A 28 42.43 2.05 26.20
CA ASN A 28 43.64 2.61 26.85
C ASN A 28 43.60 2.93 28.36
N PHE A 29 44.12 1.98 29.15
CA PHE A 29 44.31 2.02 30.60
C PHE A 29 45.28 3.11 31.13
N LEU A 30 46.06 3.77 30.26
CA LEU A 30 47.05 4.79 30.63
C LEU A 30 46.47 6.22 30.74
N PHE A 31 45.28 6.48 30.19
CA PHE A 31 44.68 7.83 30.20
C PHE A 31 43.91 8.13 31.50
N HIS A 32 43.51 7.10 32.24
CA HIS A 32 42.59 7.19 33.38
C HIS A 32 43.22 7.86 34.60
N ASN A 33 44.48 7.56 34.91
CA ASN A 33 45.16 8.08 36.11
C ASN A 33 45.56 9.57 36.02
N GLN A 34 45.61 10.15 34.81
CA GLN A 34 46.00 11.55 34.61
C GLN A 34 44.80 12.51 34.65
N LEU A 35 43.60 12.01 34.29
CA LEU A 35 42.37 12.82 34.21
C LEU A 35 41.75 13.07 35.60
N GLU A 36 41.85 12.11 36.51
CA GLU A 36 41.33 12.26 37.89
C GLU A 36 42.06 13.34 38.70
N LYS A 37 43.34 13.62 38.40
CA LYS A 37 44.16 14.51 39.24
C LYS A 37 44.01 16.01 38.95
N ASN A 38 43.36 16.42 37.85
CA ASN A 38 43.40 17.82 37.38
C ASN A 38 42.02 18.46 37.07
N LEU A 39 40.91 17.94 37.60
CA LEU A 39 39.61 18.63 37.50
C LEU A 39 39.42 19.63 38.65
N GLN A 40 39.39 20.92 38.35
CA GLN A 40 38.85 21.95 39.25
C GLN A 40 37.50 22.48 38.72
N ARG A 41 36.50 22.59 39.61
CA ARG A 41 35.13 23.06 39.29
C ARG A 41 34.85 24.43 39.91
N LYS A 42 34.22 25.33 39.17
CA LYS A 42 33.73 26.63 39.68
C LYS A 42 32.28 26.84 39.24
N ILE A 43 31.38 27.04 40.20
CA ILE A 43 29.96 27.36 39.96
C ILE A 43 29.85 28.89 39.96
N LEU A 44 29.36 29.48 38.87
CA LEU A 44 29.07 30.92 38.79
C LEU A 44 27.56 31.09 38.68
N THR A 45 26.97 31.77 39.65
CA THR A 45 25.55 32.13 39.65
C THR A 45 25.36 33.51 39.03
N THR A 46 24.54 33.59 37.99
CA THR A 46 23.94 34.85 37.55
C THR A 46 22.41 34.71 37.62
N HIS A 47 21.74 35.75 38.12
CA HIS A 47 20.30 35.78 38.31
C HIS A 47 19.57 35.69 36.96
N SER A 48 19.18 34.47 36.55
CA SER A 48 17.97 34.12 35.78
C SER A 48 18.13 32.70 35.20
N SER A 49 17.32 31.75 35.69
CA SER A 49 16.94 30.43 35.16
C SER A 49 17.95 29.53 34.40
N THR A 50 19.25 29.80 34.43
CA THR A 50 20.29 29.08 33.68
C THR A 50 21.52 28.84 34.54
N ILE A 51 21.99 27.60 34.63
CA ILE A 51 23.26 27.26 35.29
C ILE A 51 24.29 26.94 34.19
N ILE A 52 25.44 27.61 34.24
CA ILE A 52 26.55 27.43 33.30
C ILE A 52 27.71 26.72 34.01
N PHE A 53 28.19 25.62 33.43
CA PHE A 53 29.40 24.93 33.89
C PHE A 53 30.56 25.19 32.93
N ILE A 54 31.73 25.54 33.49
CA ILE A 54 32.99 25.66 32.75
C ILE A 54 33.96 24.60 33.27
N LEU A 55 34.33 23.65 32.41
CA LEU A 55 35.46 22.76 32.66
C LEU A 55 36.74 23.38 32.10
N HIS A 56 37.79 23.45 32.92
CA HIS A 56 39.16 23.66 32.44
C HIS A 56 39.83 22.30 32.24
N ILE A 57 40.21 22.01 31.00
CA ILE A 57 41.09 20.89 30.66
C ILE A 57 42.42 21.53 30.24
N ASN A 58 43.51 21.03 30.80
CA ASN A 58 44.82 21.67 30.67
C ASN A 58 45.24 21.81 29.20
N THR A 59 45.71 23.01 28.87
CA THR A 59 46.17 23.53 27.57
C THR A 59 45.14 23.68 26.43
N HIS A 60 44.59 24.91 26.36
CA HIS A 60 44.03 25.62 25.20
C HIS A 60 42.64 25.31 24.63
N LYS A 61 41.74 24.56 25.30
CA LYS A 61 40.30 24.56 24.92
C LYS A 61 39.38 24.69 26.14
N ARG A 62 38.48 25.68 26.10
CA ARG A 62 37.38 25.85 27.05
C ARG A 62 36.11 25.24 26.46
N VAL A 63 35.44 24.38 27.21
CA VAL A 63 34.12 23.86 26.86
C VAL A 63 33.10 24.49 27.81
N VAL A 64 32.12 25.19 27.25
CA VAL A 64 31.00 25.81 27.99
C VAL A 64 29.75 25.00 27.71
N ILE A 65 29.10 24.52 28.77
CA ILE A 65 27.84 23.74 28.67
C ILE A 65 26.74 24.55 29.34
N GLN A 66 25.66 24.83 28.60
CA GLN A 66 24.49 25.56 29.06
C GLN A 66 23.30 24.60 29.17
N LEU A 67 22.73 24.45 30.37
CA LEU A 67 21.45 23.76 30.57
C LEU A 67 20.34 24.80 30.78
N GLY A 68 19.32 24.78 29.93
CA GLY A 68 18.09 25.56 30.12
C GLY A 68 17.04 24.77 30.91
N CYS A 69 16.50 25.36 31.97
CA CYS A 69 15.34 24.82 32.68
C CYS A 69 14.04 25.36 32.05
N ILE A 70 13.16 24.47 31.59
CA ILE A 70 11.78 24.81 31.22
C ILE A 70 10.91 24.70 32.49
N LEU A 71 10.48 25.83 33.05
CA LEU A 71 9.45 25.89 34.09
C LEU A 71 8.08 26.11 33.43
N GLY A 72 7.22 25.08 33.46
CA GLY A 72 5.79 25.23 33.24
C GLY A 72 5.07 25.48 34.57
N MET A 73 4.45 26.64 34.72
CA MET A 73 3.52 26.95 35.83
C MET A 73 2.20 26.20 35.61
N ALA A 74 1.78 25.40 36.60
CA ALA A 74 0.40 24.95 36.74
C ALA A 74 -0.11 25.31 38.15
N THR A 75 -1.04 26.25 38.21
CA THR A 75 -1.77 26.67 39.40
C THR A 75 -2.97 25.75 39.65
N THR A 76 -3.00 25.10 40.84
CA THR A 76 -4.13 24.91 41.81
C THR A 76 -5.55 24.63 41.26
N HIS A 77 -6.33 23.62 41.69
CA HIS A 77 -6.70 23.24 43.07
C HIS A 77 -7.44 21.87 43.14
N ALA A 78 -7.22 21.16 44.27
CA ALA A 78 -8.17 20.38 45.11
C ALA A 78 -9.01 19.21 44.51
N ALA A 79 -9.26 18.08 45.16
CA ALA A 79 -8.92 17.52 46.47
C ALA A 79 -9.28 16.01 46.52
N LEU A 80 -8.46 15.24 47.24
CA LEU A 80 -8.76 14.09 48.11
C LEU A 80 -9.79 13.02 47.67
N ALA A 81 -9.26 11.82 47.42
CA ALA A 81 -9.96 10.54 47.49
C ALA A 81 -10.00 10.00 48.92
N SER A 82 -11.06 9.28 49.28
CA SER A 82 -11.07 8.38 50.44
C SER A 82 -11.81 7.08 50.12
N THR A 83 -11.02 6.01 50.16
CA THR A 83 -11.22 4.60 50.57
C THR A 83 -12.58 3.87 50.59
N ARG A 84 -12.46 2.59 50.18
CA ARG A 84 -12.96 1.31 50.75
C ARG A 84 -14.18 0.61 50.11
N ILE A 85 -13.92 -0.65 49.74
CA ILE A 85 -14.83 -1.76 49.47
C ILE A 85 -15.34 -2.33 50.83
N PRO A 86 -16.52 -2.99 50.91
CA PRO A 86 -16.56 -4.45 50.82
C PRO A 86 -17.78 -5.09 50.11
N THR A 87 -17.62 -6.38 49.85
CA THR A 87 -18.47 -7.48 49.31
C THR A 87 -19.89 -7.65 49.89
N ASN A 88 -20.89 -8.10 49.10
CA ASN A 88 -21.35 -9.51 48.95
C ASN A 88 -22.79 -9.67 48.36
N THR A 89 -22.96 -10.66 47.46
CA THR A 89 -24.11 -11.58 47.18
C THR A 89 -25.56 -11.12 46.91
N ARG A 90 -26.13 -11.67 45.80
CA ARG A 90 -27.38 -12.48 45.63
C ARG A 90 -28.41 -11.97 44.58
N PHE A 91 -28.70 -12.82 43.59
CA PHE A 91 -29.85 -12.82 42.63
C PHE A 91 -31.19 -13.19 43.33
N PRO A 92 -32.38 -13.30 42.68
CA PRO A 92 -32.94 -12.79 41.39
C PRO A 92 -34.36 -12.16 41.53
N SER A 93 -35.02 -11.71 40.43
CA SER A 93 -36.42 -12.10 40.07
C SER A 93 -37.05 -11.24 38.95
N LYS A 94 -38.00 -11.89 38.25
CA LYS A 94 -38.79 -11.49 37.08
C LYS A 94 -40.04 -10.67 37.44
N ALA A 95 -40.60 -9.95 36.45
CA ALA A 95 -42.03 -9.78 36.07
C ALA A 95 -42.25 -8.35 35.52
N SER A 96 -42.47 -8.12 34.23
CA SER A 96 -43.75 -8.14 33.49
C SER A 96 -44.86 -7.24 34.06
N HIS A 97 -45.29 -6.21 33.31
CA HIS A 97 -46.70 -5.96 32.97
C HIS A 97 -46.88 -4.85 31.91
N ASN A 98 -48.03 -4.97 31.23
CA ASN A 98 -48.51 -4.37 29.99
C ASN A 98 -48.97 -2.88 30.06
N PHE A 99 -48.83 -2.15 28.93
CA PHE A 99 -49.77 -1.28 28.16
C PHE A 99 -51.07 -0.70 28.80
N PRO A 100 -51.83 0.25 28.16
CA PRO A 100 -51.60 1.25 27.08
C PRO A 100 -52.30 2.63 27.35
N THR A 101 -52.57 3.42 26.28
CA THR A 101 -53.47 4.60 26.04
C THR A 101 -52.78 5.97 25.91
N GLN A 102 -52.69 6.61 24.74
CA GLN A 102 -53.65 7.20 23.77
C GLN A 102 -54.06 8.66 24.03
N CYS A 103 -54.03 9.42 22.92
CA CYS A 103 -54.79 10.63 22.54
C CYS A 103 -54.33 12.05 22.93
N ALA A 104 -53.75 12.73 21.92
CA ALA A 104 -54.30 13.85 21.14
C ALA A 104 -54.68 15.20 21.78
N SER A 105 -54.07 16.29 21.27
CA SER A 105 -54.68 17.54 20.73
C SER A 105 -53.57 18.51 20.30
N LYS A 106 -53.40 18.90 19.02
CA LYS A 106 -54.09 19.90 18.15
C LYS A 106 -53.82 21.39 18.45
N ARG A 107 -53.24 22.06 17.43
CA ARG A 107 -53.37 23.45 16.88
C ARG A 107 -52.08 24.30 16.91
N LEU A 108 -51.52 24.65 15.72
CA LEU A 108 -51.79 25.82 14.82
C LEU A 108 -51.25 27.14 15.45
N GLU A 109 -50.54 28.08 14.80
CA GLU A 109 -50.49 28.48 13.37
C GLU A 109 -49.36 29.52 13.08
N VAL A 110 -48.88 29.54 11.83
CA VAL A 110 -48.65 30.69 10.90
C VAL A 110 -47.69 31.85 11.28
N ALA A 111 -46.69 32.06 10.39
CA ALA A 111 -46.58 33.27 9.55
C ALA A 111 -45.56 33.08 8.42
N GLU A 112 -46.06 33.12 7.18
CA GLU A 112 -45.34 33.32 5.91
C GLU A 112 -45.04 34.82 5.67
N PHE A 113 -44.00 35.13 4.89
CA PHE A 113 -44.02 36.03 3.71
C PHE A 113 -42.57 36.13 3.16
N CYS A 114 -42.18 35.70 1.96
CA CYS A 114 -42.62 35.96 0.58
C CYS A 114 -42.10 37.31 0.01
N GLY A 115 -41.32 37.22 -1.08
CA GLY A 115 -40.85 38.36 -1.86
C GLY A 115 -40.11 37.89 -3.13
N LEU A 116 -40.81 37.93 -4.27
CA LEU A 116 -40.43 37.42 -5.59
C LEU A 116 -40.58 38.55 -6.61
N LYS A 117 -39.82 38.45 -7.73
CA LYS A 117 -39.88 39.18 -9.04
C LYS A 117 -38.99 40.42 -9.16
N SER A 118 -38.45 40.82 -10.32
CA SER A 118 -38.13 40.16 -11.61
C SER A 118 -37.25 41.11 -12.45
N THR A 119 -36.37 40.53 -13.27
CA THR A 119 -35.86 40.98 -14.60
C THR A 119 -35.14 42.33 -14.83
N SER A 120 -33.95 42.16 -15.46
CA SER A 120 -33.32 42.90 -16.56
C SER A 120 -32.69 44.29 -16.34
N CYS A 121 -31.36 44.36 -16.50
CA CYS A 121 -30.71 45.15 -17.57
C CYS A 121 -29.21 44.78 -17.72
N ILE A 122 -28.81 44.58 -18.97
CA ILE A 122 -27.43 44.45 -19.45
C ILE A 122 -26.95 45.86 -19.81
N THR A 123 -25.72 46.21 -19.44
CA THR A 123 -24.99 47.35 -20.02
C THR A 123 -23.67 46.86 -20.58
N TYR A 124 -23.57 46.79 -21.91
CA TYR A 124 -22.32 46.88 -22.66
C TYR A 124 -22.44 48.10 -23.59
N ALA A 125 -21.43 48.96 -23.57
CA ALA A 125 -21.31 50.05 -24.53
C ALA A 125 -20.13 49.80 -25.48
N ASN A 126 -20.46 49.89 -26.77
CA ASN A 126 -19.68 50.38 -27.92
C ASN A 126 -18.52 49.54 -28.48
N ASN A 127 -18.75 48.86 -29.62
CA ASN A 127 -18.51 49.45 -30.94
C ASN A 127 -19.00 48.55 -32.10
N ALA A 128 -19.44 49.23 -33.15
CA ALA A 128 -20.32 48.78 -34.24
C ALA A 128 -19.69 47.87 -35.31
N ARG A 129 -20.56 47.07 -35.97
CA ARG A 129 -20.78 47.07 -37.43
C ARG A 129 -21.98 46.17 -37.78
N ASP A 130 -22.96 46.75 -38.46
CA ASP A 130 -24.19 46.10 -38.94
C ASP A 130 -23.89 45.03 -39.99
N SER A 131 -24.40 43.82 -39.78
CA SER A 131 -24.48 42.75 -40.80
C SER A 131 -25.88 42.77 -41.42
N SER A 132 -25.94 42.73 -42.75
CA SER A 132 -27.16 42.88 -43.54
C SER A 132 -28.02 41.61 -43.54
N PHE A 133 -29.34 41.76 -43.75
CA PHE A 133 -30.30 40.65 -43.87
C PHE A 133 -29.90 39.60 -44.94
N SER A 134 -29.11 39.98 -45.94
CA SER A 134 -28.53 39.10 -46.95
C SER A 134 -27.48 38.11 -46.41
N ASP A 135 -26.77 38.47 -45.34
CA ASP A 135 -25.70 37.63 -44.77
C ASP A 135 -26.27 36.44 -43.97
N VAL A 136 -27.48 36.59 -43.44
CA VAL A 136 -28.19 35.53 -42.67
C VAL A 136 -28.80 34.48 -43.60
N VAL A 137 -29.23 34.86 -44.80
CA VAL A 137 -29.85 33.95 -45.77
C VAL A 137 -28.81 33.10 -46.51
N ALA A 138 -27.59 33.61 -46.72
CA ALA A 138 -26.49 32.86 -47.33
C ALA A 138 -25.94 31.73 -46.43
N ALA A 139 -26.07 31.86 -45.09
CA ALA A 139 -25.60 30.86 -44.14
C ALA A 139 -26.52 29.62 -44.03
N GLN A 140 -27.78 29.70 -44.48
CA GLN A 140 -28.75 28.60 -44.42
C GLN A 140 -28.81 27.72 -45.68
N LEU A 141 -28.07 28.06 -46.75
CA LEU A 141 -28.14 27.34 -48.04
C LEU A 141 -26.81 26.69 -48.49
N THR A 142 -25.81 26.57 -47.61
CA THR A 142 -24.60 25.80 -47.93
C THR A 142 -24.71 24.36 -47.42
N SER A 143 -25.22 23.48 -48.30
CA SER A 143 -25.08 22.05 -48.17
C SER A 143 -23.61 21.65 -48.36
N LYS A 144 -22.86 21.46 -47.27
CA LYS A 144 -21.54 20.82 -47.34
C LYS A 144 -21.72 19.30 -47.36
N ALA A 145 -21.35 18.77 -48.52
CA ALA A 145 -21.31 17.36 -48.89
C ALA A 145 -20.67 16.48 -47.80
N ALA A 146 -21.32 15.35 -47.54
CA ALA A 146 -20.78 14.24 -46.79
C ALA A 146 -19.57 13.68 -47.54
N VAL A 147 -18.36 14.03 -47.08
CA VAL A 147 -17.18 13.21 -47.31
C VAL A 147 -17.35 12.00 -46.41
N GLY A 148 -17.56 10.83 -47.02
CA GLY A 148 -17.77 9.57 -46.31
C GLY A 148 -16.62 9.30 -45.34
N SER A 149 -16.87 9.50 -44.06
CA SER A 149 -16.14 8.79 -43.03
C SER A 149 -16.56 7.34 -43.13
N ILE A 150 -15.65 6.50 -43.62
CA ILE A 150 -15.72 5.06 -43.36
C ILE A 150 -15.89 4.96 -41.84
N PRO A 151 -16.98 4.35 -41.31
CA PRO A 151 -17.02 4.04 -39.91
C PRO A 151 -15.90 3.02 -39.71
N VAL A 152 -14.77 3.47 -39.16
CA VAL A 152 -13.85 2.55 -38.51
C VAL A 152 -14.68 1.96 -37.37
N ARG A 153 -15.33 0.83 -37.66
CA ARG A 153 -15.76 -0.11 -36.63
C ARG A 153 -14.47 -0.45 -35.92
N GLY A 154 -14.17 0.29 -34.85
CA GLY A 154 -13.25 -0.19 -33.84
C GLY A 154 -13.78 -1.57 -33.48
N GLU A 155 -12.96 -2.59 -33.71
CA GLU A 155 -13.27 -3.95 -33.35
C GLU A 155 -13.64 -3.91 -31.86
N THR A 156 -14.94 -4.09 -31.58
CA THR A 156 -15.44 -4.08 -30.22
C THR A 156 -15.13 -5.44 -29.65
N VAL A 157 -13.86 -5.63 -29.28
CA VAL A 157 -13.43 -6.79 -28.51
C VAL A 157 -14.27 -6.76 -27.24
N ALA A 158 -15.11 -7.78 -27.07
CA ALA A 158 -15.98 -7.89 -25.91
C ALA A 158 -15.11 -7.90 -24.64
N LYS A 159 -15.29 -6.90 -23.77
CA LYS A 159 -14.55 -6.80 -22.52
C LYS A 159 -15.10 -7.80 -21.51
N LEU A 160 -14.22 -8.37 -20.70
CA LEU A 160 -14.63 -9.25 -19.60
C LEU A 160 -15.19 -8.44 -18.46
N LYS A 161 -16.33 -8.90 -17.93
CA LYS A 161 -17.02 -8.22 -16.83
C LYS A 161 -16.36 -8.57 -15.50
N VAL A 162 -15.90 -7.54 -14.80
CA VAL A 162 -15.18 -7.67 -13.53
C VAL A 162 -16.02 -7.17 -12.37
N ALA A 163 -16.06 -7.97 -11.31
CA ALA A 163 -16.56 -7.59 -10.00
C ALA A 163 -15.41 -7.43 -9.00
N ILE A 164 -15.48 -6.41 -8.14
CA ILE A 164 -14.54 -6.26 -7.01
C ILE A 164 -15.27 -6.65 -5.72
N ASN A 165 -14.87 -7.75 -5.10
CA ASN A 165 -15.40 -8.15 -3.80
C ASN A 165 -14.56 -7.58 -2.67
N GLY A 166 -15.14 -6.68 -1.86
CA GLY A 166 -14.42 -5.96 -0.83
C GLY A 166 -13.78 -4.68 -1.37
N PHE A 167 -14.55 -3.60 -1.40
CA PHE A 167 -14.08 -2.28 -1.85
C PHE A 167 -13.28 -1.51 -0.78
N GLY A 168 -12.43 -2.25 -0.06
CA GLY A 168 -11.46 -1.77 0.91
C GLY A 168 -10.24 -1.15 0.25
N ARG A 169 -9.09 -1.23 0.92
CA ARG A 169 -7.87 -0.58 0.44
C ARG A 169 -7.41 -1.12 -0.92
N ILE A 170 -7.25 -2.45 -1.06
CA ILE A 170 -6.80 -3.08 -2.31
C ILE A 170 -7.87 -2.97 -3.40
N GLY A 171 -9.14 -3.21 -3.08
CA GLY A 171 -10.22 -3.05 -4.07
C GLY A 171 -10.31 -1.66 -4.69
N ARG A 172 -10.10 -0.59 -3.90
CA ARG A 172 -10.06 0.79 -4.42
C ARG A 172 -8.79 1.07 -5.23
N ASN A 173 -7.63 0.58 -4.78
CA ASN A 173 -6.38 0.72 -5.53
C ASN A 173 -6.48 -0.01 -6.88
N PHE A 174 -7.00 -1.24 -6.91
CA PHE A 174 -7.25 -1.98 -8.16
C PHE A 174 -8.10 -1.15 -9.13
N LEU A 175 -9.18 -0.52 -8.66
CA LEU A 175 -10.02 0.32 -9.53
C LEU A 175 -9.24 1.54 -10.06
N ARG A 176 -8.45 2.21 -9.21
CA ARG A 176 -7.60 3.34 -9.63
C ARG A 176 -6.54 2.90 -10.67
N CYS A 177 -5.82 1.81 -10.41
CA CYS A 177 -4.83 1.26 -11.33
C CYS A 177 -5.47 0.80 -12.66
N TRP A 178 -6.63 0.12 -12.61
CA TRP A 178 -7.37 -0.27 -13.81
C TRP A 178 -7.81 0.95 -14.63
N HIS A 179 -8.25 2.02 -13.98
CA HIS A 179 -8.68 3.26 -14.65
C HIS A 179 -7.54 3.94 -15.41
N GLU A 180 -6.30 3.81 -14.95
CA GLU A 180 -5.11 4.32 -15.65
C GLU A 180 -4.76 3.51 -16.92
N ARG A 181 -5.28 2.28 -17.07
CA ARG A 181 -5.08 1.45 -18.26
C ARG A 181 -6.06 1.84 -19.37
N LYS A 182 -5.57 2.55 -20.39
CA LYS A 182 -6.38 3.02 -21.55
C LYS A 182 -7.04 1.87 -22.32
N ASP A 183 -6.29 0.80 -22.61
CA ASP A 183 -6.72 -0.32 -23.46
C ASP A 183 -6.94 -1.60 -22.67
N SER A 184 -7.63 -1.49 -21.53
CA SER A 184 -7.92 -2.64 -20.68
C SER A 184 -8.97 -3.57 -21.32
N PRO A 185 -8.72 -4.90 -21.40
CA PRO A 185 -9.73 -5.89 -21.82
C PRO A 185 -10.79 -6.15 -20.73
N LEU A 186 -10.67 -5.47 -19.59
CA LEU A 186 -11.55 -5.60 -18.44
C LEU A 186 -12.54 -4.44 -18.37
N GLU A 187 -13.76 -4.74 -17.96
CA GLU A 187 -14.79 -3.77 -17.63
C GLU A 187 -15.25 -3.97 -16.18
N VAL A 188 -14.90 -3.05 -15.29
CA VAL A 188 -15.38 -3.09 -13.89
C VAL A 188 -16.82 -2.60 -13.85
N ILE A 189 -17.77 -3.49 -13.59
CA ILE A 189 -19.21 -3.17 -13.61
C ILE A 189 -19.85 -3.15 -12.22
N VAL A 190 -19.23 -3.80 -11.22
CA VAL A 190 -19.80 -3.92 -9.88
C VAL A 190 -18.73 -3.99 -8.79
N VAL A 191 -19.01 -3.36 -7.65
CA VAL A 191 -18.21 -3.46 -6.42
C VAL A 191 -19.10 -3.89 -5.25
N ASN A 192 -18.61 -4.80 -4.42
CA ASN A 192 -19.25 -5.15 -3.15
C ASN A 192 -18.61 -4.35 -2.01
N ASP A 193 -19.39 -3.46 -1.41
CA ASP A 193 -18.96 -2.61 -0.30
C ASP A 193 -20.03 -2.51 0.79
N SER A 194 -19.66 -2.87 2.03
CA SER A 194 -20.59 -2.83 3.17
C SER A 194 -21.01 -1.42 3.58
N GLY A 195 -20.26 -0.40 3.19
CA GLY A 195 -20.54 1.01 3.48
C GLY A 195 -21.47 1.67 2.47
N GLY A 196 -21.79 1.01 1.35
CA GLY A 196 -22.69 1.50 0.31
C GLY A 196 -22.12 2.66 -0.52
N VAL A 197 -22.94 3.18 -1.43
CA VAL A 197 -22.55 4.13 -2.48
C VAL A 197 -21.84 5.38 -1.96
N LYS A 198 -22.32 5.97 -0.85
CA LYS A 198 -21.74 7.19 -0.27
C LYS A 198 -20.30 6.96 0.22
N ASN A 199 -20.06 5.87 0.95
CA ASN A 199 -18.73 5.55 1.45
C ASN A 199 -17.80 5.11 0.33
N ALA A 200 -18.28 4.26 -0.58
CA ALA A 200 -17.53 3.80 -1.74
C ALA A 200 -17.05 4.98 -2.60
N SER A 201 -17.94 5.91 -2.97
CA SER A 201 -17.59 7.10 -3.76
C SER A 201 -16.63 8.03 -3.03
N HIS A 202 -16.89 8.35 -1.76
CA HIS A 202 -16.05 9.26 -0.99
C HIS A 202 -14.62 8.73 -0.81
N LEU A 203 -14.48 7.47 -0.38
CA LEU A 203 -13.17 6.84 -0.15
C LEU A 203 -12.44 6.48 -1.44
N LEU A 204 -13.17 6.34 -2.56
CA LEU A 204 -12.53 6.26 -3.88
C LEU A 204 -11.99 7.62 -4.30
N LYS A 205 -12.72 8.73 -4.05
CA LYS A 205 -12.30 10.08 -4.46
C LYS A 205 -11.15 10.63 -3.62
N TYR A 206 -11.17 10.42 -2.31
CA TYR A 206 -10.21 11.01 -1.37
C TYR A 206 -9.44 9.93 -0.62
N ASP A 207 -8.11 9.93 -0.76
CA ASP A 207 -7.23 8.97 -0.09
C ASP A 207 -6.04 9.69 0.55
N SER A 208 -5.72 9.34 1.80
CA SER A 208 -4.63 9.98 2.58
C SER A 208 -3.24 9.69 2.03
N MET A 209 -3.04 8.55 1.34
CA MET A 209 -1.74 8.12 0.82
C MET A 209 -1.55 8.51 -0.64
N LEU A 210 -2.61 8.33 -1.42
CA LEU A 210 -2.61 8.50 -2.87
C LEU A 210 -3.12 9.88 -3.32
N GLY A 211 -3.66 10.67 -2.38
CA GLY A 211 -4.32 11.94 -2.67
C GLY A 211 -5.68 11.79 -3.36
N THR A 212 -6.16 12.91 -3.90
CA THR A 212 -7.45 12.97 -4.59
C THR A 212 -7.37 12.27 -5.94
N PHE A 213 -8.28 11.33 -6.19
CA PHE A 213 -8.36 10.62 -7.46
C PHE A 213 -8.75 11.58 -8.59
N LYS A 214 -7.96 11.58 -9.67
CA LYS A 214 -8.11 12.47 -10.83
C LYS A 214 -9.17 11.97 -11.84
N ALA A 215 -10.26 11.41 -11.34
CA ALA A 215 -11.43 11.03 -12.11
C ALA A 215 -12.69 11.74 -11.57
N ASP A 216 -13.69 11.90 -12.41
CA ASP A 216 -15.02 12.40 -12.05
C ASP A 216 -15.83 11.29 -11.39
N VAL A 217 -15.73 11.21 -10.05
CA VAL A 217 -16.47 10.24 -9.23
C VAL A 217 -17.77 10.89 -8.77
N LYS A 218 -18.91 10.38 -9.24
CA LYS A 218 -20.25 10.88 -8.89
C LYS A 218 -21.14 9.75 -8.39
N ILE A 219 -22.12 10.11 -7.57
CA ILE A 219 -23.21 9.23 -7.19
C ILE A 219 -24.32 9.41 -8.23
N LEU A 220 -24.71 8.34 -8.91
CA LEU A 220 -25.81 8.38 -9.86
C LEU A 220 -27.15 8.13 -9.15
N ASN A 221 -27.18 7.15 -8.25
CA ASN A 221 -28.34 6.78 -7.44
C ASN A 221 -27.89 5.99 -6.19
N ASN A 222 -28.82 5.43 -5.43
CA ASN A 222 -28.53 4.71 -4.18
C ASN A 222 -27.73 3.40 -4.35
N GLU A 223 -27.58 2.90 -5.57
CA GLU A 223 -26.91 1.63 -5.89
C GLU A 223 -25.82 1.79 -6.96
N THR A 224 -25.52 3.00 -7.42
CA THR A 224 -24.58 3.19 -8.54
C THR A 224 -23.74 4.44 -8.36
N ILE A 225 -22.43 4.27 -8.51
CA ILE A 225 -21.47 5.35 -8.72
C ILE A 225 -21.10 5.43 -10.20
N THR A 226 -20.61 6.58 -10.65
CA THR A 226 -19.96 6.72 -11.96
C THR A 226 -18.53 7.19 -11.77
N VAL A 227 -17.62 6.66 -12.59
CA VAL A 227 -16.23 7.12 -12.69
C VAL A 227 -15.98 7.54 -14.14
N ASP A 228 -15.81 8.83 -14.38
CA ASP A 228 -15.74 9.42 -15.74
C ASP A 228 -16.90 8.98 -16.63
N GLY A 229 -18.12 9.03 -16.08
CA GLY A 229 -19.35 8.63 -16.77
C GLY A 229 -19.58 7.12 -16.88
N LYS A 230 -18.61 6.26 -16.55
CA LYS A 230 -18.78 4.80 -16.55
C LYS A 230 -19.54 4.36 -15.29
N PRO A 231 -20.73 3.73 -15.41
CA PRO A 231 -21.51 3.31 -14.25
C PRO A 231 -20.93 2.04 -13.61
N ILE A 232 -20.88 2.02 -12.28
CA ILE A 232 -20.42 0.89 -11.47
C ILE A 232 -21.45 0.65 -10.37
N LYS A 233 -22.10 -0.51 -10.39
CA LYS A 233 -23.08 -0.90 -9.38
C LYS A 233 -22.38 -1.15 -8.05
N VAL A 234 -22.99 -0.72 -6.95
CA VAL A 234 -22.53 -1.00 -5.60
C VAL A 234 -23.53 -1.95 -4.96
N VAL A 235 -23.06 -3.16 -4.66
CA VAL A 235 -23.82 -4.15 -3.91
C VAL A 235 -23.26 -4.25 -2.49
N SER A 236 -24.04 -4.81 -1.57
CA SER A 236 -23.63 -4.96 -0.17
C SER A 236 -24.11 -6.29 0.38
N SER A 237 -23.22 -7.28 0.39
CA SER A 237 -23.45 -8.56 1.07
C SER A 237 -22.15 -9.05 1.71
N ARG A 238 -22.26 -9.58 2.93
CA ARG A 238 -21.16 -10.29 3.60
C ARG A 238 -21.05 -11.76 3.20
N ASP A 239 -22.10 -12.29 2.58
CA ASP A 239 -22.17 -13.66 2.11
C ASP A 239 -22.03 -13.68 0.57
N PRO A 240 -20.92 -14.22 0.03
CA PRO A 240 -20.72 -14.26 -1.41
C PRO A 240 -21.81 -14.99 -2.20
N LEU A 241 -22.50 -15.95 -1.58
CA LEU A 241 -23.59 -16.70 -2.23
C LEU A 241 -24.82 -15.84 -2.56
N LYS A 242 -24.94 -14.68 -1.92
CA LYS A 242 -26.05 -13.73 -2.16
C LYS A 242 -25.70 -12.64 -3.17
N LEU A 243 -24.47 -12.65 -3.68
CA LEU A 243 -24.03 -11.64 -4.65
C LEU A 243 -24.57 -12.00 -6.05
N PRO A 244 -25.04 -11.02 -6.83
CA PRO A 244 -25.76 -11.27 -8.08
C PRO A 244 -24.81 -11.53 -9.27
N TRP A 245 -23.80 -12.40 -9.11
CA TRP A 245 -22.78 -12.61 -10.15
C TRP A 245 -23.35 -13.25 -11.41
N ALA A 246 -24.22 -14.26 -11.27
CA ALA A 246 -24.94 -14.88 -12.39
C ALA A 246 -25.80 -13.86 -13.15
N GLU A 247 -26.58 -13.06 -12.42
CA GLU A 247 -27.47 -12.04 -12.99
C GLU A 247 -26.70 -10.99 -13.79
N LEU A 248 -25.55 -10.56 -13.27
CA LEU A 248 -24.71 -9.54 -13.92
C LEU A 248 -23.79 -10.13 -15.01
N GLY A 249 -23.69 -11.45 -15.10
CA GLY A 249 -22.79 -12.16 -16.00
C GLY A 249 -21.32 -11.88 -15.70
N ILE A 250 -20.91 -11.98 -14.43
CA ILE A 250 -19.54 -11.70 -14.01
C ILE A 250 -18.59 -12.78 -14.50
N ASP A 251 -17.54 -12.38 -15.21
CA ASP A 251 -16.49 -13.28 -15.66
C ASP A 251 -15.42 -13.44 -14.56
N ILE A 252 -14.89 -12.33 -14.04
CA ILE A 252 -13.79 -12.33 -13.07
C ILE A 252 -14.21 -11.61 -11.79
N VAL A 253 -13.97 -12.23 -10.64
CA VAL A 253 -14.06 -11.58 -9.32
C VAL A 253 -12.65 -11.30 -8.80
N ILE A 254 -12.40 -10.06 -8.43
CA ILE A 254 -11.23 -9.65 -7.64
C ILE A 254 -11.61 -9.75 -6.16
N GLU A 255 -11.10 -10.77 -5.47
CA GLU A 255 -11.37 -11.05 -4.05
C GLU A 255 -10.39 -10.28 -3.16
N GLY A 256 -10.83 -9.10 -2.72
CA GLY A 256 -10.06 -8.13 -1.93
C GLY A 256 -10.53 -7.96 -0.48
N THR A 257 -11.36 -8.85 0.06
CA THR A 257 -11.82 -8.77 1.47
C THR A 257 -10.76 -9.26 2.45
N GLY A 258 -9.87 -10.16 2.02
CA GLY A 258 -8.93 -10.87 2.88
C GLY A 258 -9.58 -11.93 3.79
N VAL A 259 -10.87 -12.19 3.64
CA VAL A 259 -11.63 -13.19 4.41
C VAL A 259 -11.69 -14.52 3.66
N PHE A 260 -12.02 -14.47 2.37
CA PHE A 260 -12.22 -15.66 1.52
C PHE A 260 -10.93 -16.00 0.77
N VAL A 261 -9.96 -16.52 1.51
CA VAL A 261 -8.60 -16.82 1.00
C VAL A 261 -8.34 -18.32 0.78
N ASP A 262 -9.35 -19.18 0.93
CA ASP A 262 -9.27 -20.62 0.70
C ASP A 262 -10.24 -21.06 -0.40
N GLY A 263 -10.07 -22.29 -0.91
CA GLY A 263 -10.89 -22.85 -1.98
C GLY A 263 -12.39 -22.83 -1.66
N PRO A 264 -12.85 -23.33 -0.49
CA PRO A 264 -14.27 -23.29 -0.12
C PRO A 264 -14.84 -21.88 0.03
N GLY A 265 -14.07 -20.94 0.57
CA GLY A 265 -14.49 -19.54 0.76
C GLY A 265 -14.61 -18.80 -0.56
N ALA A 266 -13.54 -18.79 -1.36
CA ALA A 266 -13.51 -18.13 -2.66
C ALA A 266 -14.44 -18.81 -3.68
N GLY A 267 -14.60 -20.14 -3.60
CA GLY A 267 -15.50 -20.92 -4.46
C GLY A 267 -16.99 -20.55 -4.32
N LYS A 268 -17.38 -19.84 -3.25
CA LYS A 268 -18.73 -19.27 -3.14
C LYS A 268 -19.03 -18.23 -4.23
N HIS A 269 -18.01 -17.53 -4.73
CA HIS A 269 -18.17 -16.62 -5.87
C HIS A 269 -18.51 -17.38 -7.16
N ILE A 270 -17.87 -18.53 -7.37
CA ILE A 270 -18.17 -19.41 -8.51
C ILE A 270 -19.61 -19.95 -8.40
N GLN A 271 -20.01 -20.41 -7.21
CA GLN A 271 -21.37 -20.86 -6.95
C GLN A 271 -22.43 -19.77 -7.17
N ALA A 272 -22.09 -18.51 -6.89
CA ALA A 272 -22.95 -17.36 -7.17
C ALA A 272 -23.00 -16.95 -8.65
N GLY A 273 -22.18 -17.59 -9.51
CA GLY A 273 -22.22 -17.46 -10.97
C GLY A 273 -21.03 -16.73 -11.61
N ALA A 274 -19.98 -16.41 -10.84
CA ALA A 274 -18.72 -15.95 -11.42
C ALA A 274 -17.98 -17.11 -12.10
N LYS A 275 -17.15 -16.83 -13.12
CA LYS A 275 -16.37 -17.88 -13.81
C LYS A 275 -14.94 -18.04 -13.27
N LYS A 276 -14.33 -16.94 -12.80
CA LYS A 276 -12.95 -16.91 -12.29
C LYS A 276 -12.86 -16.06 -11.03
N VAL A 277 -11.97 -16.42 -10.10
CA VAL A 277 -11.66 -15.63 -8.90
C VAL A 277 -10.16 -15.39 -8.79
N ILE A 278 -9.76 -14.14 -8.60
CA ILE A 278 -8.38 -13.74 -8.32
C ILE A 278 -8.31 -13.24 -6.87
N ILE A 279 -7.64 -13.98 -6.00
CA ILE A 279 -7.44 -13.63 -4.60
C ILE A 279 -6.28 -12.64 -4.49
N THR A 280 -6.52 -11.47 -3.88
CA THR A 280 -5.50 -10.44 -3.67
C THR A 280 -4.76 -10.60 -2.34
N ALA A 281 -4.42 -11.84 -1.99
CA ALA A 281 -3.69 -12.25 -0.81
C ALA A 281 -3.12 -13.66 -1.01
N PRO A 282 -2.15 -14.11 -0.19
CA PRO A 282 -1.73 -15.50 -0.17
C PRO A 282 -2.91 -16.42 0.13
N ALA A 283 -3.16 -17.36 -0.77
CA ALA A 283 -4.19 -18.36 -0.57
C ALA A 283 -3.82 -19.33 0.56
N LYS A 284 -4.84 -19.92 1.18
CA LYS A 284 -4.74 -21.00 2.16
C LYS A 284 -5.19 -22.29 1.50
N GLY A 285 -4.30 -23.28 1.48
CA GLY A 285 -4.50 -24.54 0.75
C GLY A 285 -3.44 -24.71 -0.32
N ALA A 286 -3.11 -25.95 -0.65
CA ALA A 286 -2.11 -26.28 -1.68
C ALA A 286 -2.73 -26.36 -3.09
N ASP A 287 -4.04 -26.26 -3.18
CA ASP A 287 -4.88 -26.42 -4.38
C ASP A 287 -5.07 -25.13 -5.19
N ILE A 288 -4.79 -23.96 -4.60
CA ILE A 288 -4.91 -22.68 -5.30
C ILE A 288 -3.55 -22.30 -5.91
N PRO A 289 -3.40 -22.33 -7.24
CA PRO A 289 -2.16 -21.94 -7.87
C PRO A 289 -1.89 -20.45 -7.66
N THR A 290 -0.61 -20.14 -7.44
CA THR A 290 -0.12 -18.80 -7.15
C THR A 290 0.74 -18.32 -8.31
N TYR A 291 0.45 -17.11 -8.80
CA TYR A 291 1.18 -16.50 -9.90
C TYR A 291 1.74 -15.15 -9.45
N VAL A 292 2.99 -14.88 -9.79
CA VAL A 292 3.66 -13.59 -9.63
C VAL A 292 4.15 -13.17 -11.01
N VAL A 293 3.67 -12.00 -11.46
CA VAL A 293 4.04 -11.42 -12.76
C VAL A 293 5.52 -11.03 -12.76
N GLY A 294 6.22 -11.32 -13.84
CA GLY A 294 7.66 -11.29 -14.01
C GLY A 294 8.39 -12.54 -13.48
N VAL A 295 7.69 -13.61 -13.09
CA VAL A 295 8.31 -14.79 -12.46
C VAL A 295 7.77 -16.08 -13.03
N ASN A 296 6.47 -16.35 -12.85
CA ASN A 296 5.86 -17.62 -13.24
C ASN A 296 4.49 -17.46 -13.93
N GLU A 297 4.16 -16.27 -14.42
CA GLU A 297 2.93 -16.00 -15.15
C GLU A 297 2.80 -16.80 -16.45
N GLN A 298 3.93 -17.20 -17.05
CA GLN A 298 3.95 -18.06 -18.23
C GLN A 298 3.29 -19.42 -17.96
N ASP A 299 3.39 -19.91 -16.72
CA ASP A 299 2.81 -21.19 -16.28
C ASP A 299 1.29 -21.12 -16.11
N TYR A 300 0.68 -19.93 -16.22
CA TYR A 300 -0.76 -19.77 -16.12
C TYR A 300 -1.47 -20.48 -17.29
N GLY A 301 -2.22 -21.52 -16.96
CA GLY A 301 -3.21 -22.16 -17.83
C GLY A 301 -4.63 -21.80 -17.41
N HIS A 302 -5.49 -21.42 -18.36
CA HIS A 302 -6.86 -21.00 -18.05
C HIS A 302 -7.66 -22.12 -17.37
N ASP A 303 -7.56 -23.35 -17.87
CA ASP A 303 -8.37 -24.49 -17.41
C ASP A 303 -7.78 -25.19 -16.17
N VAL A 304 -6.64 -24.73 -15.64
CA VAL A 304 -5.96 -25.37 -14.51
C VAL A 304 -6.72 -25.18 -13.20
N ALA A 305 -7.25 -23.98 -12.97
CA ALA A 305 -8.01 -23.66 -11.77
C ALA A 305 -8.90 -22.43 -11.98
N ASP A 306 -10.11 -22.44 -11.43
CA ASP A 306 -11.02 -21.30 -11.47
C ASP A 306 -10.67 -20.22 -10.43
N ILE A 307 -9.89 -20.60 -9.41
CA ILE A 307 -9.47 -19.74 -8.31
C ILE A 307 -7.95 -19.68 -8.31
N ILE A 308 -7.40 -18.46 -8.37
CA ILE A 308 -5.95 -18.22 -8.40
C ILE A 308 -5.57 -17.16 -7.38
N SER A 309 -4.29 -17.11 -6.99
CA SER A 309 -3.76 -16.11 -6.05
C SER A 309 -2.68 -15.25 -6.69
N ASN A 310 -2.73 -13.94 -6.44
CA ASN A 310 -1.65 -13.01 -6.77
C ASN A 310 -0.58 -12.91 -5.66
N ALA A 311 -0.48 -13.92 -4.78
CA ALA A 311 0.41 -13.91 -3.61
C ALA A 311 0.22 -12.68 -2.69
N SER A 312 1.26 -12.31 -1.93
CA SER A 312 1.31 -11.08 -1.13
C SER A 312 2.14 -9.99 -1.81
N CYS A 313 1.99 -8.74 -1.35
CA CYS A 313 2.85 -7.61 -1.72
C CYS A 313 4.34 -7.91 -1.50
N THR A 314 4.72 -8.47 -0.35
CA THR A 314 6.13 -8.83 -0.09
C THR A 314 6.63 -9.96 -0.99
N THR A 315 5.77 -10.91 -1.38
CA THR A 315 6.18 -11.98 -2.33
C THR A 315 6.38 -11.41 -3.72
N ASN A 316 5.49 -10.52 -4.17
CA ASN A 316 5.63 -9.80 -5.43
C ASN A 316 6.89 -8.92 -5.45
N CYS A 317 7.29 -8.34 -4.31
CA CYS A 317 8.56 -7.63 -4.22
C CYS A 317 9.77 -8.59 -4.25
N LEU A 318 9.72 -9.66 -3.46
CA LEU A 318 10.88 -10.55 -3.27
C LEU A 318 11.18 -11.43 -4.48
N ALA A 319 10.16 -12.03 -5.09
CA ALA A 319 10.34 -13.07 -6.11
C ALA A 319 11.07 -12.59 -7.39
N PRO A 320 10.78 -11.40 -7.96
CA PRO A 320 11.44 -10.93 -9.19
C PRO A 320 12.96 -10.84 -9.08
N PHE A 321 13.47 -10.20 -8.02
CA PHE A 321 14.92 -10.05 -7.87
C PHE A 321 15.59 -11.31 -7.31
N VAL A 322 14.87 -12.17 -6.58
CA VAL A 322 15.36 -13.49 -6.20
C VAL A 322 15.53 -14.40 -7.41
N LYS A 323 14.63 -14.33 -8.41
CA LYS A 323 14.77 -15.06 -9.68
C LYS A 323 16.11 -14.74 -10.34
N ILE A 324 16.41 -13.44 -10.48
CA ILE A 324 17.69 -12.98 -11.05
C ILE A 324 18.88 -13.48 -10.24
N LEU A 325 18.83 -13.36 -8.92
CA LEU A 325 19.93 -13.79 -8.05
C LEU A 325 20.20 -15.29 -8.14
N ASP A 326 19.15 -16.10 -8.28
CA ASP A 326 19.26 -17.55 -8.45
C ASP A 326 19.82 -17.93 -9.82
N GLU A 327 19.32 -17.30 -10.89
CA GLU A 327 19.75 -17.56 -12.26
C GLU A 327 21.20 -17.15 -12.51
N GLU A 328 21.63 -15.98 -12.00
CA GLU A 328 22.95 -15.41 -12.28
C GLU A 328 24.04 -15.87 -11.30
N PHE A 329 23.67 -16.17 -10.05
CA PHE A 329 24.64 -16.44 -8.97
C PHE A 329 24.39 -17.76 -8.22
N GLY A 330 23.22 -18.37 -8.36
CA GLY A 330 22.83 -19.64 -7.73
C GLY A 330 22.63 -19.52 -6.22
N ILE A 331 21.38 -19.47 -5.75
CA ILE A 331 21.11 -19.32 -4.31
C ILE A 331 21.33 -20.65 -3.59
N VAL A 332 22.16 -20.63 -2.55
CA VAL A 332 22.36 -21.77 -1.63
C VAL A 332 21.32 -21.73 -0.52
N LYS A 333 21.25 -20.61 0.19
CA LYS A 333 20.31 -20.36 1.29
C LYS A 333 20.28 -18.87 1.61
N GLY A 334 19.24 -18.41 2.28
CA GLY A 334 19.18 -17.04 2.77
C GLY A 334 18.04 -16.75 3.71
N THR A 335 18.06 -15.54 4.24
CA THR A 335 17.02 -15.00 5.10
C THR A 335 16.64 -13.61 4.63
N MET A 336 15.38 -13.23 4.83
CA MET A 336 14.91 -11.88 4.57
C MET A 336 14.22 -11.27 5.78
N THR A 337 14.31 -9.95 5.88
CA THR A 337 13.48 -9.16 6.77
C THR A 337 12.72 -8.16 5.92
N THR A 338 11.42 -8.05 6.09
CA THR A 338 10.68 -6.90 5.55
C THR A 338 10.39 -5.89 6.65
N THR A 339 10.94 -4.68 6.50
CA THR A 339 10.53 -3.53 7.28
C THR A 339 9.31 -2.95 6.58
N HIS A 340 8.15 -3.18 7.16
CA HIS A 340 6.88 -3.08 6.47
C HIS A 340 5.98 -2.04 7.14
N SER A 341 5.34 -1.19 6.35
CA SER A 341 4.33 -0.26 6.84
C SER A 341 3.18 -0.97 7.56
N TYR A 342 2.49 -0.31 8.48
CA TYR A 342 1.33 -0.92 9.11
C TYR A 342 0.16 -1.07 8.14
N THR A 343 -0.75 -2.01 8.41
CA THR A 343 -1.91 -2.30 7.52
C THR A 343 -3.20 -2.38 8.33
N GLY A 344 -4.35 -2.48 7.66
CA GLY A 344 -5.66 -2.62 8.32
C GLY A 344 -5.84 -3.84 9.25
N ASP A 345 -4.98 -4.88 9.13
CA ASP A 345 -4.94 -6.02 10.07
C ASP A 345 -4.43 -5.61 11.48
N GLN A 346 -3.63 -4.54 11.60
CA GLN A 346 -3.11 -4.05 12.89
C GLN A 346 -4.11 -3.13 13.60
N ARG A 347 -3.87 -2.90 14.90
CA ARG A 347 -4.72 -2.05 15.73
C ARG A 347 -4.13 -0.65 15.89
N LEU A 348 -4.99 0.36 15.80
CA LEU A 348 -4.60 1.76 16.05
C LEU A 348 -4.13 1.93 17.50
N LEU A 349 -4.86 1.33 18.45
CA LEU A 349 -4.54 1.26 19.87
C LEU A 349 -4.56 -0.20 20.32
N ASP A 350 -3.97 -0.48 21.48
CA ASP A 350 -3.93 -1.84 22.04
C ASP A 350 -5.33 -2.48 22.09
N ALA A 351 -5.54 -3.56 21.32
CA ALA A 351 -6.85 -4.22 21.19
C ALA A 351 -6.70 -5.70 20.77
N SER A 352 -7.77 -6.48 20.91
CA SER A 352 -7.73 -7.92 20.65
C SER A 352 -7.33 -8.25 19.20
N HIS A 353 -6.43 -9.23 19.08
CA HIS A 353 -5.93 -9.75 17.82
C HIS A 353 -5.36 -11.16 18.01
N ARG A 354 -5.44 -12.02 16.99
CA ARG A 354 -4.94 -13.42 17.04
C ARG A 354 -3.42 -13.52 17.25
N ASP A 355 -2.69 -12.58 16.66
CA ASP A 355 -1.27 -12.34 16.89
C ASP A 355 -1.14 -11.25 17.96
N LEU A 356 -0.66 -11.64 19.15
CA LEU A 356 -0.51 -10.76 20.31
C LEU A 356 0.47 -9.60 20.08
N ARG A 357 1.39 -9.70 19.12
CA ARG A 357 2.28 -8.59 18.77
C ARG A 357 1.53 -7.56 17.94
N ARG A 358 0.76 -8.00 16.94
CA ARG A 358 -0.11 -7.11 16.11
C ARG A 358 -1.29 -6.50 16.87
N ALA A 359 -1.57 -6.99 18.08
CA ALA A 359 -2.54 -6.41 19.01
C ALA A 359 -2.14 -5.02 19.54
N ARG A 360 -0.84 -4.69 19.50
CA ARG A 360 -0.29 -3.46 20.06
C ARG A 360 -0.46 -2.27 19.11
N ALA A 361 -0.54 -1.06 19.67
CA ALA A 361 -0.72 0.20 18.95
C ALA A 361 0.30 0.36 17.81
N ALA A 362 -0.17 0.32 16.56
CA ALA A 362 0.67 0.19 15.38
C ALA A 362 1.58 1.40 15.13
N ALA A 363 1.06 2.62 15.34
CA ALA A 363 1.78 3.86 15.03
C ALA A 363 2.81 4.26 16.10
N LEU A 364 3.01 3.44 17.15
CA LEU A 364 3.94 3.72 18.25
C LEU A 364 5.00 2.62 18.44
N ASN A 365 4.96 1.55 17.65
CA ASN A 365 5.80 0.38 17.87
C ASN A 365 6.48 -0.11 16.59
N ILE A 366 7.65 -0.73 16.77
CA ILE A 366 8.20 -1.70 15.82
C ILE A 366 7.67 -3.06 16.27
N VAL A 367 6.80 -3.69 15.47
CA VAL A 367 6.11 -4.93 15.83
C VAL A 367 6.64 -6.10 15.01
N PRO A 368 7.42 -7.01 15.61
CA PRO A 368 7.91 -8.18 14.89
C PRO A 368 6.79 -9.20 14.67
N THR A 369 6.71 -9.80 13.48
CA THR A 369 5.71 -10.83 13.15
C THR A 369 6.28 -11.83 12.16
N SER A 370 5.75 -13.05 12.16
CA SER A 370 6.10 -14.04 11.15
C SER A 370 5.58 -13.61 9.77
N THR A 371 6.33 -13.91 8.71
CA THR A 371 5.89 -13.73 7.33
C THR A 371 5.94 -15.05 6.57
N GLY A 372 4.97 -15.27 5.69
CA GLY A 372 4.96 -16.39 4.76
C GLY A 372 5.70 -16.08 3.45
N ALA A 373 6.11 -14.83 3.21
CA ALA A 373 6.58 -14.38 1.89
C ALA A 373 7.79 -15.18 1.38
N ALA A 374 8.82 -15.35 2.21
CA ALA A 374 10.01 -16.12 1.84
C ALA A 374 9.69 -17.60 1.53
N LYS A 375 8.73 -18.19 2.25
CA LYS A 375 8.26 -19.56 1.97
C LYS A 375 7.41 -19.59 0.70
N ALA A 376 6.60 -18.57 0.46
CA ALA A 376 5.74 -18.44 -0.72
C ALA A 376 6.54 -18.25 -2.01
N VAL A 377 7.79 -17.77 -1.95
CA VAL A 377 8.70 -17.79 -3.11
C VAL A 377 8.84 -19.19 -3.69
N SER A 378 8.84 -20.24 -2.87
CA SER A 378 8.91 -21.63 -3.38
C SER A 378 7.68 -22.10 -4.14
N LEU A 379 6.56 -21.36 -4.08
CA LEU A 379 5.37 -21.65 -4.90
C LEU A 379 5.54 -21.16 -6.34
N VAL A 380 6.40 -20.16 -6.56
CA VAL A 380 6.65 -19.54 -7.88
C VAL A 380 8.05 -19.81 -8.41
N LEU A 381 8.99 -20.20 -7.54
CA LEU A 381 10.35 -20.65 -7.86
C LEU A 381 10.61 -21.96 -7.10
N PRO A 382 10.10 -23.11 -7.58
CA PRO A 382 10.14 -24.39 -6.85
C PRO A 382 11.55 -24.86 -6.46
N GLN A 383 12.57 -24.51 -7.26
CA GLN A 383 13.97 -24.83 -6.98
C GLN A 383 14.53 -24.15 -5.72
N LEU A 384 13.84 -23.14 -5.19
CA LEU A 384 14.18 -22.44 -3.95
C LEU A 384 13.48 -22.99 -2.70
N LYS A 385 12.73 -24.08 -2.84
CA LYS A 385 12.04 -24.73 -1.72
C LYS A 385 13.01 -25.07 -0.59
N GLY A 386 12.71 -24.54 0.61
CA GLY A 386 13.51 -24.75 1.82
C GLY A 386 14.78 -23.91 1.92
N LYS A 387 15.13 -23.11 0.89
CA LYS A 387 16.35 -22.28 0.90
C LYS A 387 16.15 -20.91 1.55
N LEU A 388 14.93 -20.38 1.53
CA LEU A 388 14.61 -19.03 2.01
C LEU A 388 13.65 -19.05 3.19
N ASN A 389 13.92 -18.18 4.17
CA ASN A 389 13.03 -17.91 5.30
C ASN A 389 13.05 -16.42 5.65
N GLY A 390 12.18 -15.96 6.54
CA GLY A 390 12.21 -14.56 6.93
C GLY A 390 11.23 -14.13 7.99
N ILE A 391 11.35 -12.86 8.37
CA ILE A 391 10.49 -12.18 9.34
C ILE A 391 9.98 -10.86 8.78
N ALA A 392 8.99 -10.26 9.45
CA ALA A 392 8.55 -8.91 9.18
C ALA A 392 8.64 -8.06 10.45
N LEU A 393 9.01 -6.79 10.28
CA LEU A 393 8.96 -5.75 11.30
C LEU A 393 7.94 -4.70 10.84
N ARG A 394 6.80 -4.60 11.52
CA ARG A 394 5.82 -3.56 11.22
C ARG A 394 6.23 -2.26 11.88
N VAL A 395 6.38 -1.19 11.12
CA VAL A 395 6.89 0.10 11.60
C VAL A 395 5.85 1.23 11.43
N PRO A 396 5.98 2.36 12.16
CA PRO A 396 5.04 3.50 12.11
C PRO A 396 5.01 4.32 10.81
N THR A 397 4.96 3.68 9.66
CA THR A 397 4.71 4.29 8.35
C THR A 397 3.41 3.75 7.76
N PRO A 398 2.59 4.59 7.13
CA PRO A 398 1.26 4.19 6.63
C PRO A 398 1.27 3.46 5.29
N ASN A 399 2.32 3.64 4.47
CA ASN A 399 2.50 2.96 3.19
C ASN A 399 3.99 2.95 2.80
N VAL A 400 4.32 2.13 1.79
CA VAL A 400 5.66 1.79 1.33
C VAL A 400 6.41 0.92 2.33
N SER A 401 7.06 -0.10 1.81
CA SER A 401 7.80 -1.08 2.59
C SER A 401 9.11 -1.40 1.90
N VAL A 402 10.01 -2.07 2.62
CA VAL A 402 11.31 -2.47 2.08
C VAL A 402 11.60 -3.92 2.46
N VAL A 403 12.22 -4.65 1.55
CA VAL A 403 12.81 -5.97 1.78
C VAL A 403 14.31 -5.82 1.94
N ASP A 404 14.84 -6.48 2.95
CA ASP A 404 16.26 -6.72 3.18
C ASP A 404 16.50 -8.22 3.02
N LEU A 405 17.16 -8.62 1.93
CA LEU A 405 17.51 -10.01 1.65
C LEU A 405 19.01 -10.21 1.88
N VAL A 406 19.37 -11.25 2.63
CA VAL A 406 20.75 -11.72 2.79
C VAL A 406 20.82 -13.19 2.38
N ILE A 407 21.67 -13.51 1.41
CA ILE A 407 21.81 -14.85 0.83
C ILE A 407 23.28 -15.26 0.75
N ASN A 408 23.53 -16.56 0.83
CA ASN A 408 24.76 -17.15 0.32
C ASN A 408 24.52 -17.66 -1.10
N VAL A 409 25.48 -17.39 -1.99
CA VAL A 409 25.44 -17.80 -3.39
C VAL A 409 26.54 -18.82 -3.73
N ALA A 410 26.32 -19.59 -4.79
CA ALA A 410 27.26 -20.59 -5.27
C ALA A 410 28.45 -19.95 -6.00
N LYS A 411 28.18 -18.96 -6.86
CA LYS A 411 29.19 -18.20 -7.60
C LYS A 411 30.03 -17.36 -6.63
N LYS A 412 31.35 -17.48 -6.73
CA LYS A 412 32.32 -16.82 -5.84
C LYS A 412 32.97 -15.62 -6.51
N GLY A 413 33.50 -14.70 -5.70
CA GLY A 413 34.29 -13.56 -6.18
C GLY A 413 33.48 -12.52 -6.94
N ILE A 414 32.20 -12.37 -6.57
CA ILE A 414 31.30 -11.37 -7.15
C ILE A 414 31.40 -10.05 -6.41
N SER A 415 31.21 -8.95 -7.13
CA SER A 415 31.14 -7.59 -6.57
C SER A 415 29.69 -7.11 -6.44
N ALA A 416 29.48 -6.00 -5.72
CA ALA A 416 28.17 -5.36 -5.66
C ALA A 416 27.76 -4.80 -7.03
N GLU A 417 28.75 -4.36 -7.82
CA GLU A 417 28.59 -3.88 -9.18
C GLU A 417 28.09 -5.00 -10.11
N ASP A 418 28.61 -6.23 -10.00
CA ASP A 418 28.13 -7.38 -10.77
C ASP A 418 26.65 -7.69 -10.47
N VAL A 419 26.28 -7.66 -9.19
CA VAL A 419 24.90 -7.89 -8.73
C VAL A 419 23.97 -6.79 -9.26
N ASN A 420 24.36 -5.52 -9.14
CA ASN A 420 23.57 -4.40 -9.64
C ASN A 420 23.47 -4.42 -11.18
N ALA A 421 24.52 -4.82 -11.90
CA ALA A 421 24.49 -4.95 -13.35
C ALA A 421 23.49 -6.01 -13.82
N ALA A 422 23.41 -7.16 -13.12
CA ALA A 422 22.41 -8.18 -13.39
C ALA A 422 20.98 -7.64 -13.22
N PHE A 423 20.73 -6.85 -12.17
CA PHE A 423 19.42 -6.21 -11.98
C PHE A 423 19.06 -5.22 -13.09
N ARG A 424 20.01 -4.38 -13.53
CA ARG A 424 19.76 -3.43 -14.62
C ARG A 424 19.43 -4.14 -15.92
N LYS A 425 20.21 -5.16 -16.28
CA LYS A 425 19.96 -5.98 -17.47
C LYS A 425 18.54 -6.57 -17.45
N ALA A 426 18.11 -7.09 -16.30
CA ALA A 426 16.76 -7.64 -16.16
C ALA A 426 15.67 -6.56 -16.19
N ALA A 427 15.89 -5.40 -15.56
CA ALA A 427 14.95 -4.28 -15.54
C ALA A 427 14.75 -3.64 -16.92
N GLU A 428 15.79 -3.63 -17.76
CA GLU A 428 15.70 -3.15 -19.15
C GLU A 428 15.14 -4.21 -20.11
N GLY A 429 15.22 -5.49 -19.74
CA GLY A 429 14.76 -6.63 -20.54
C GLY A 429 13.51 -7.30 -19.94
N PRO A 430 13.60 -8.58 -19.52
CA PRO A 430 12.43 -9.42 -19.22
C PRO A 430 11.57 -8.95 -18.05
N LEU A 431 12.11 -8.13 -17.13
CA LEU A 431 11.37 -7.61 -15.98
C LEU A 431 11.01 -6.12 -16.11
N LYS A 432 11.05 -5.57 -17.32
CA LYS A 432 10.65 -4.19 -17.58
C LYS A 432 9.22 -3.93 -17.11
N GLY A 433 9.05 -2.93 -16.25
CA GLY A 433 7.76 -2.60 -15.63
C GLY A 433 7.41 -3.42 -14.38
N VAL A 434 8.21 -4.44 -14.04
CA VAL A 434 8.10 -5.23 -12.79
C VAL A 434 9.23 -4.90 -11.82
N LEU A 435 10.45 -4.67 -12.34
CA LEU A 435 11.65 -4.31 -11.58
C LEU A 435 12.17 -2.95 -12.03
N ASP A 436 12.67 -2.17 -11.07
CA ASP A 436 13.47 -0.97 -11.33
C ASP A 436 14.73 -0.96 -10.45
N VAL A 437 15.72 -0.15 -10.82
CA VAL A 437 16.97 0.04 -10.07
C VAL A 437 17.17 1.53 -9.82
N CYS A 438 17.28 1.91 -8.54
CA CYS A 438 17.44 3.29 -8.12
C CYS A 438 18.85 3.54 -7.56
N ASP A 439 19.53 4.54 -8.13
CA ASP A 439 20.86 5.02 -7.71
C ASP A 439 20.81 6.24 -6.80
N LEU A 440 19.62 6.81 -6.61
CA LEU A 440 19.42 8.02 -5.83
C LEU A 440 19.24 7.67 -4.35
N PRO A 441 19.75 8.49 -3.42
CA PRO A 441 19.60 8.27 -1.98
C PRO A 441 18.20 8.66 -1.51
N LEU A 442 17.18 7.91 -1.94
CA LEU A 442 15.77 8.13 -1.64
C LEU A 442 15.33 7.46 -0.34
N VAL A 443 14.12 7.80 0.12
CA VAL A 443 13.49 7.22 1.31
C VAL A 443 12.06 6.77 1.00
N SER A 444 11.43 6.05 1.95
CA SER A 444 10.11 5.42 1.78
C SER A 444 9.06 6.26 1.05
N VAL A 445 8.89 7.54 1.40
CA VAL A 445 7.81 8.37 0.84
C VAL A 445 7.96 8.65 -0.66
N ASP A 446 9.18 8.55 -1.18
CA ASP A 446 9.53 8.82 -2.59
C ASP A 446 9.07 7.69 -3.51
N PHE A 447 8.90 6.48 -2.97
CA PHE A 447 8.43 5.31 -3.71
C PHE A 447 6.90 5.16 -3.71
N ARG A 448 6.15 6.13 -3.18
CA ARG A 448 4.68 6.08 -3.24
C ARG A 448 4.20 6.13 -4.69
N CYS A 449 3.19 5.33 -5.00
CA CYS A 449 2.65 5.20 -6.36
C CYS A 449 3.69 4.75 -7.40
N THR A 450 4.73 4.02 -7.00
CA THR A 450 5.63 3.35 -7.94
C THR A 450 4.95 2.10 -8.50
N ASP A 451 4.90 1.97 -9.83
CA ASP A 451 4.17 0.90 -10.50
C ASP A 451 4.86 -0.46 -10.46
N VAL A 452 6.18 -0.46 -10.28
CA VAL A 452 6.99 -1.69 -10.24
C VAL A 452 6.75 -2.47 -8.96
N SER A 453 6.94 -3.78 -9.01
CA SER A 453 6.84 -4.65 -7.84
C SER A 453 8.00 -4.47 -6.87
N SER A 454 9.17 -4.10 -7.42
CA SER A 454 10.42 -3.99 -6.67
C SER A 454 11.29 -2.88 -7.27
N THR A 455 11.78 -1.98 -6.43
CA THR A 455 12.82 -1.01 -6.79
C THR A 455 14.08 -1.33 -6.00
N ILE A 456 15.12 -1.84 -6.66
CA ILE A 456 16.41 -2.13 -6.02
C ILE A 456 17.07 -0.82 -5.60
N ASP A 457 17.50 -0.73 -4.36
CA ASP A 457 18.35 0.34 -3.87
C ASP A 457 19.81 -0.05 -4.13
N SER A 458 20.34 0.37 -5.26
CA SER A 458 21.64 -0.09 -5.76
C SER A 458 22.79 0.30 -4.80
N SER A 459 22.62 1.42 -4.10
CA SER A 459 23.58 1.98 -3.16
C SER A 459 23.73 1.13 -1.88
N LEU A 460 22.72 0.31 -1.58
CA LEU A 460 22.66 -0.56 -0.41
C LEU A 460 22.95 -2.03 -0.73
N THR A 461 23.23 -2.38 -1.99
CA THR A 461 23.73 -3.70 -2.37
C THR A 461 25.11 -3.90 -1.77
N MET A 462 25.32 -5.03 -1.08
CA MET A 462 26.60 -5.36 -0.45
C MET A 462 26.99 -6.79 -0.78
N VAL A 463 28.28 -7.01 -0.99
CA VAL A 463 28.88 -8.34 -0.98
C VAL A 463 29.88 -8.43 0.17
N MET A 464 29.75 -9.47 0.98
CA MET A 464 30.62 -9.75 2.12
C MET A 464 31.29 -11.11 1.95
N GLY A 465 32.61 -11.14 2.12
CA GLY A 465 33.41 -12.32 1.81
C GLY A 465 33.25 -12.72 0.35
N ASP A 466 33.39 -14.02 0.07
CA ASP A 466 33.38 -14.51 -1.31
C ASP A 466 31.98 -14.84 -1.83
N ASP A 467 30.96 -14.87 -0.96
CA ASP A 467 29.67 -15.50 -1.30
C ASP A 467 28.41 -14.97 -0.62
N MET A 468 28.51 -13.96 0.24
CA MET A 468 27.34 -13.43 0.93
C MET A 468 26.88 -12.13 0.27
N VAL A 469 25.67 -12.13 -0.27
CA VAL A 469 25.06 -10.96 -0.93
C VAL A 469 23.94 -10.43 -0.08
N LYS A 470 23.89 -9.11 0.09
CA LYS A 470 22.77 -8.36 0.65
C LYS A 470 22.17 -7.47 -0.42
N VAL A 471 20.86 -7.52 -0.58
CA VAL A 471 20.10 -6.65 -1.50
C VAL A 471 18.94 -6.01 -0.74
N VAL A 472 18.74 -4.72 -0.99
CA VAL A 472 17.61 -3.94 -0.44
C VAL A 472 16.69 -3.55 -1.59
N ALA A 473 15.39 -3.79 -1.42
CA ALA A 473 14.39 -3.47 -2.44
C ALA A 473 13.16 -2.81 -1.83
N TRP A 474 12.83 -1.61 -2.30
CA TRP A 474 11.62 -0.87 -1.95
C TRP A 474 10.42 -1.37 -2.75
N TYR A 475 9.22 -1.20 -2.18
CA TYR A 475 7.97 -1.44 -2.88
C TYR A 475 6.83 -0.66 -2.23
N ASP A 476 5.97 -0.05 -3.05
CA ASP A 476 4.66 0.40 -2.59
C ASP A 476 3.75 -0.82 -2.40
N ASN A 477 3.58 -1.23 -1.14
CA ASN A 477 2.84 -2.43 -0.77
C ASN A 477 1.33 -2.33 -1.07
N GLU A 478 0.80 -1.16 -1.41
CA GLU A 478 -0.58 -0.98 -1.86
C GLU A 478 -0.64 -0.81 -3.39
N TRP A 479 0.16 0.10 -3.95
CA TRP A 479 0.06 0.52 -5.35
C TRP A 479 0.68 -0.47 -6.33
N GLY A 480 1.99 -0.74 -6.22
CA GLY A 480 2.69 -1.68 -7.11
C GLY A 480 2.08 -3.08 -7.04
N TYR A 481 1.63 -3.51 -5.85
CA TYR A 481 0.86 -4.75 -5.71
C TYR A 481 -0.48 -4.72 -6.46
N SER A 482 -1.22 -3.62 -6.39
CA SER A 482 -2.51 -3.49 -7.10
C SER A 482 -2.32 -3.42 -8.61
N GLN A 483 -1.22 -2.84 -9.11
CA GLN A 483 -0.84 -2.94 -10.51
C GLN A 483 -0.64 -4.41 -10.93
N ARG A 484 0.04 -5.23 -10.10
CA ARG A 484 0.18 -6.67 -10.36
C ARG A 484 -1.14 -7.43 -10.37
N VAL A 485 -2.11 -7.04 -9.55
CA VAL A 485 -3.47 -7.62 -9.62
C VAL A 485 -4.14 -7.29 -10.95
N VAL A 486 -3.99 -6.06 -11.46
CA VAL A 486 -4.48 -5.68 -12.79
C VAL A 486 -3.76 -6.46 -13.90
N ASP A 487 -2.44 -6.59 -13.82
CA ASP A 487 -1.64 -7.35 -14.80
C ASP A 487 -2.03 -8.84 -14.83
N LEU A 488 -2.22 -9.47 -13.67
CA LEU A 488 -2.69 -10.85 -13.59
C LEU A 488 -4.11 -10.99 -14.16
N ALA A 489 -5.00 -10.03 -13.90
CA ALA A 489 -6.33 -10.03 -14.48
C ALA A 489 -6.31 -9.81 -16.01
N HIS A 490 -5.37 -9.02 -16.53
CA HIS A 490 -5.12 -8.88 -17.97
C HIS A 490 -4.60 -10.18 -18.58
N LEU A 491 -3.67 -10.87 -17.92
CA LEU A 491 -3.19 -12.19 -18.35
C LEU A 491 -4.34 -13.20 -18.44
N VAL A 492 -5.19 -13.25 -17.41
CA VAL A 492 -6.39 -14.10 -17.39
C VAL A 492 -7.31 -13.77 -18.56
N ALA A 493 -7.50 -12.49 -18.86
CA ALA A 493 -8.35 -12.05 -19.97
C ALA A 493 -7.77 -12.37 -21.36
N ASN A 494 -6.45 -12.23 -21.52
CA ASN A 494 -5.76 -12.53 -22.78
C ASN A 494 -5.76 -14.03 -23.09
N LYS A 495 -5.72 -14.88 -22.07
CA LYS A 495 -5.89 -16.33 -22.20
C LYS A 495 -7.33 -16.78 -21.92
N TRP A 496 -8.31 -15.91 -22.13
CA TRP A 496 -9.72 -16.28 -21.93
C TRP A 496 -10.23 -17.16 -23.07
N PRO A 497 -11.04 -18.20 -22.81
CA PRO A 497 -11.54 -19.09 -23.85
C PRO A 497 -12.33 -18.32 -24.92
N GLY A 498 -11.99 -18.58 -26.18
CA GLY A 498 -12.63 -17.92 -27.34
C GLY A 498 -12.06 -16.54 -27.71
N THR A 499 -11.08 -16.02 -26.96
CA THR A 499 -10.31 -14.84 -27.39
C THR A 499 -9.27 -15.28 -28.43
N PRO A 500 -9.19 -14.64 -29.62
CA PRO A 500 -8.11 -14.89 -30.56
C PRO A 500 -6.78 -14.61 -29.86
N GLN A 501 -5.85 -15.57 -29.85
CA GLN A 501 -4.51 -15.28 -29.34
C GLN A 501 -3.89 -14.18 -30.20
N LYS A 502 -3.28 -13.20 -29.53
CA LYS A 502 -2.57 -12.12 -30.21
C LYS A 502 -1.19 -12.66 -30.57
N GLY A 503 -1.03 -13.08 -31.82
CA GLY A 503 0.14 -13.79 -32.33
C GLY A 503 -0.26 -14.91 -33.29
N SER A 504 0.69 -15.40 -34.07
CA SER A 504 0.58 -16.55 -34.96
C SER A 504 0.23 -17.86 -34.23
N GLY A 505 0.53 -17.92 -32.92
CA GLY A 505 0.45 -19.13 -32.11
C GLY A 505 1.71 -20.00 -32.20
N ASP A 506 2.70 -19.59 -33.01
CA ASP A 506 4.05 -20.14 -33.02
C ASP A 506 4.98 -19.22 -32.20
N PRO A 507 5.54 -19.68 -31.07
CA PRO A 507 6.43 -18.89 -30.24
C PRO A 507 7.65 -18.33 -30.98
N LEU A 508 8.14 -19.03 -32.02
CA LEU A 508 9.28 -18.57 -32.82
C LEU A 508 8.85 -17.44 -33.76
N GLU A 509 7.70 -17.57 -34.40
CA GLU A 509 7.17 -16.55 -35.32
C GLU A 509 6.81 -15.26 -34.56
N ASP A 510 6.16 -15.37 -33.40
CA ASP A 510 5.85 -14.21 -32.53
C ASP A 510 7.12 -13.55 -31.95
N PHE A 511 8.16 -14.34 -31.65
CA PHE A 511 9.47 -13.84 -31.23
C PHE A 511 10.17 -13.09 -32.38
N CYS A 512 10.09 -13.61 -33.61
CA CYS A 512 10.72 -13.03 -34.78
C CYS A 512 10.00 -11.77 -35.29
N GLU A 513 8.69 -11.64 -35.09
CA GLU A 513 7.96 -10.39 -35.33
C GLU A 513 8.48 -9.23 -34.47
N THR A 514 8.92 -9.53 -33.24
CA THR A 514 9.41 -8.52 -32.29
C THR A 514 10.92 -8.38 -32.28
N ASN A 515 11.66 -9.40 -32.76
CA ASN A 515 13.13 -9.43 -32.79
C ASN A 515 13.67 -9.91 -34.16
N PRO A 516 13.38 -9.20 -35.27
CA PRO A 516 13.70 -9.68 -36.62
C PRO A 516 15.21 -9.76 -36.92
N ALA A 517 16.05 -9.14 -36.08
CA ALA A 517 17.51 -9.14 -36.25
C ALA A 517 18.20 -10.37 -35.64
N ASP A 518 17.48 -11.18 -34.86
CA ASP A 518 18.02 -12.35 -34.18
C ASP A 518 18.39 -13.47 -35.18
N ASP A 519 19.45 -14.22 -34.89
CA ASP A 519 19.98 -15.25 -35.79
C ASP A 519 18.99 -16.40 -35.99
N GLU A 520 18.15 -16.70 -34.98
CA GLU A 520 17.09 -17.71 -35.06
C GLU A 520 15.97 -17.32 -36.05
N CYS A 521 15.84 -16.03 -36.35
CA CYS A 521 14.79 -15.48 -37.23
C CYS A 521 15.22 -15.37 -38.69
N LYS A 522 16.51 -15.48 -38.99
CA LYS A 522 17.07 -15.37 -40.35
C LYS A 522 16.82 -16.58 -41.24
N VAL A 523 16.34 -17.69 -40.66
CA VAL A 523 16.02 -18.93 -41.39
C VAL A 523 14.58 -18.90 -41.93
N TYR A 524 13.77 -17.92 -41.50
CA TYR A 524 12.35 -17.80 -41.83
C TYR A 524 12.04 -16.84 -43.00
N GLU A 525 13.06 -16.24 -43.64
CA GLU A 525 12.88 -15.42 -44.86
C GLU A 525 12.93 -16.23 -46.17
#